data_AF-A0A151THU4-F1
#
_entry.id   AF-A0A151THU4-F1
#
_cell.length_a   1.000
_cell.length_b   1.000
_cell.length_c   1.000
_cell.angle_alpha   90.00
_cell.angle_beta   90.00
_cell.angle_gamma   90.00
#
_symmetry.space_group_name_H-M   'P 1'
#
loop_
_entity.id
_entity.type
_entity.pdbx_description
1 polymer ?
#
loop_
_entity_poly.entity_id
_entity_poly.type
_entity_poly.pdbx_seq_one_letter_code
_entity_poly.pdbx_strand_id
1 'polypeptide(L)'
;MISNHQGEKCMEELLDGSVRILDVCGITRDTMLQIKENVQSLHSALRRRKGDSSIERIVAEYNFFSKKMKKNAKKLITSLKQMETKFGVSPLLNQDQQLASLVIVLREVIAMNMSIFQSLLSVEKLRETSNTKIVGDRSNSL
;
A
#
# COMPACT_ATOMS: atom_id res chain seq x y z
N MET A 1 -31.49 -9.48 26.80
CA MET A 1 -31.37 -9.57 25.32
C MET A 1 -30.42 -8.53 24.72
N ILE A 2 -30.14 -7.38 25.35
CA ILE A 2 -29.28 -6.33 24.76
C ILE A 2 -27.77 -6.67 24.81
N SER A 3 -27.34 -7.48 25.78
CA SER A 3 -25.92 -7.80 26.02
C SER A 3 -25.27 -8.68 24.94
N ASN A 4 -26.02 -9.56 24.27
CA ASN A 4 -25.46 -10.44 23.22
C ASN A 4 -25.20 -9.68 21.91
N HIS A 5 -26.06 -8.72 21.57
CA HIS A 5 -25.98 -8.02 20.28
C HIS A 5 -24.76 -7.09 20.18
N GLN A 6 -24.35 -6.48 21.30
CA GLN A 6 -23.18 -5.61 21.33
C GLN A 6 -21.87 -6.40 21.19
N GLY A 7 -21.80 -7.61 21.76
CA GLY A 7 -20.66 -8.51 21.62
C GLY A 7 -20.51 -9.07 20.20
N GLU A 8 -21.64 -9.46 19.58
CA GLU A 8 -21.69 -9.90 18.18
C GLU A 8 -21.19 -8.81 17.22
N LYS A 9 -21.68 -7.58 17.39
CA LYS A 9 -21.25 -6.44 16.56
C LYS A 9 -19.76 -6.13 16.71
N CYS A 10 -19.23 -6.17 17.94
CA CYS A 10 -17.81 -5.97 18.18
C CYS A 10 -16.95 -7.04 17.49
N MET A 11 -17.40 -8.29 17.52
CA MET A 11 -16.72 -9.40 16.85
C MET A 11 -16.81 -9.30 15.33
N GLU A 12 -17.95 -8.89 14.79
CA GLU A 12 -18.12 -8.64 13.35
C GLU A 12 -17.19 -7.53 12.85
N GLU A 13 -17.09 -6.41 13.58
CA GLU A 13 -16.13 -5.35 13.29
C GLU A 13 -14.70 -5.91 13.27
N LEU A 14 -14.32 -6.67 14.29
CA LEU A 14 -12.98 -7.25 14.40
C LEU A 14 -12.64 -8.17 13.22
N LEU A 15 -13.59 -9.03 12.85
CA LEU A 15 -13.46 -9.94 11.73
C LEU A 15 -13.34 -9.18 10.40
N ASP A 16 -14.20 -8.19 10.17
CA ASP A 16 -14.14 -7.32 8.99
C ASP A 16 -12.80 -6.60 8.87
N GLY A 17 -12.27 -6.06 9.98
CA GLY A 17 -10.93 -5.45 9.99
C GLY A 17 -9.83 -6.45 9.64
N SER A 18 -9.90 -7.67 10.19
CA SER A 18 -8.94 -8.73 9.94
C SER A 18 -8.93 -9.17 8.47
N VAL A 19 -10.12 -9.39 7.87
CA VAL A 19 -10.27 -9.76 6.46
C VAL A 19 -9.71 -8.67 5.55
N ARG A 20 -10.03 -7.40 5.81
CA ARG A 20 -9.49 -6.28 5.03
C ARG A 20 -7.98 -6.17 5.11
N ILE A 21 -7.38 -6.44 6.27
CA ILE A 21 -5.92 -6.49 6.39
C ILE A 21 -5.32 -7.62 5.54
N LEU A 22 -5.94 -8.80 5.53
CA LEU A 22 -5.52 -9.92 4.68
C LEU A 22 -5.62 -9.56 3.19
N ASP A 23 -6.69 -8.88 2.76
CA ASP A 23 -6.84 -8.40 1.39
C ASP A 23 -5.73 -7.42 1.00
N VAL A 24 -5.46 -6.43 1.86
CA VAL A 24 -4.37 -5.46 1.66
C VAL A 24 -3.02 -6.15 1.60
N CYS A 25 -2.79 -7.16 2.46
CA CYS A 25 -1.57 -7.96 2.45
C CYS A 25 -1.39 -8.70 1.10
N GLY A 26 -2.46 -9.33 0.60
CA GLY A 26 -2.45 -10.00 -0.71
C GLY A 26 -2.09 -9.05 -1.84
N ILE A 27 -2.78 -7.91 -1.92
CA ILE A 27 -2.54 -6.90 -2.95
C ILE A 27 -1.11 -6.34 -2.86
N THR A 28 -0.61 -6.09 -1.66
CA THR A 28 0.76 -5.60 -1.43
C THR A 28 1.80 -6.62 -1.88
N ARG A 29 1.61 -7.90 -1.59
CA ARG A 29 2.51 -8.98 -2.03
C ARG A 29 2.55 -9.10 -3.55
N ASP A 30 1.39 -9.13 -4.20
CA ASP A 30 1.30 -9.25 -5.67
C ASP A 30 1.93 -8.04 -6.38
N THR A 31 1.74 -6.87 -5.79
CA THR A 31 2.40 -5.61 -6.18
C THR A 31 3.92 -5.74 -6.11
N MET A 32 4.46 -6.20 -4.98
CA MET A 32 5.91 -6.34 -4.79
C MET A 32 6.52 -7.34 -5.77
N LEU A 33 5.80 -8.42 -6.09
CA LEU A 33 6.22 -9.38 -7.11
C LEU A 33 6.30 -8.73 -8.49
N GLN A 34 5.29 -7.96 -8.89
CA GLN A 34 5.32 -7.22 -10.16
C GLN A 34 6.44 -6.18 -10.21
N ILE A 35 6.73 -5.49 -9.10
CA ILE A 35 7.88 -4.56 -9.02
C ILE A 35 9.18 -5.30 -9.27
N LYS A 36 9.38 -6.44 -8.59
CA LYS A 36 10.58 -7.28 -8.74
C LYS A 36 10.79 -7.71 -10.20
N GLU A 37 9.75 -8.23 -10.85
CA GLU A 37 9.79 -8.68 -12.25
C GLU A 37 10.13 -7.53 -13.21
N ASN A 38 9.49 -6.36 -13.05
CA ASN A 38 9.74 -5.18 -13.88
C ASN A 38 11.17 -4.65 -13.71
N VAL A 39 11.67 -4.56 -12.48
CA VAL A 39 13.06 -4.15 -12.20
C VAL A 39 14.05 -5.14 -12.81
N GLN A 40 13.81 -6.45 -12.67
CA GLN A 40 14.66 -7.47 -13.25
C GLN A 40 14.68 -7.44 -14.77
N SER A 41 13.52 -7.19 -15.41
CA SER A 41 13.41 -7.04 -16.87
C SER A 41 14.20 -5.83 -17.35
N LEU A 42 14.03 -4.67 -16.71
CA LEU A 42 14.76 -3.44 -17.00
C LEU A 42 16.27 -3.65 -16.87
N HIS A 43 16.72 -4.19 -15.74
CA HIS A 43 18.13 -4.48 -15.51
C HIS A 43 18.70 -5.45 -16.56
N SER A 44 17.95 -6.50 -16.90
CA SER A 44 18.36 -7.47 -17.91
C SER A 44 18.47 -6.87 -19.31
N ALA A 45 17.61 -5.90 -19.65
CA ALA A 45 17.65 -5.19 -20.93
C ALA A 45 18.88 -4.28 -21.03
N LEU A 46 19.14 -3.51 -19.97
CA LEU A 46 20.31 -2.63 -19.87
C LEU A 46 21.62 -3.44 -19.95
N ARG A 47 21.71 -4.55 -19.22
CA ARG A 47 22.89 -5.42 -19.23
C ARG A 47 23.21 -5.99 -20.61
N ARG A 48 22.19 -6.40 -21.38
CA ARG A 48 22.38 -7.06 -22.69
C ARG A 48 22.76 -6.09 -23.82
N ARG A 49 22.88 -4.77 -23.56
CA ARG A 49 23.13 -3.73 -24.58
C ARG A 49 22.25 -3.92 -25.81
N LYS A 50 20.93 -4.07 -25.62
CA LYS A 50 19.99 -4.03 -26.75
C LYS A 50 20.05 -2.66 -27.43
N GLY A 51 19.70 -2.59 -28.71
CA GLY A 51 19.61 -1.31 -29.42
C GLY A 51 18.64 -0.34 -28.73
N ASP A 52 18.89 0.96 -28.92
CA ASP A 52 18.27 2.06 -28.17
C ASP A 52 16.73 1.98 -28.14
N SER A 53 16.10 1.64 -29.27
CA SER A 53 14.64 1.51 -29.38
C SER A 53 14.03 0.42 -28.47
N SER A 54 14.77 -0.66 -28.17
CA SER A 54 14.32 -1.69 -27.24
C SER A 54 14.48 -1.25 -25.78
N ILE A 55 15.46 -0.42 -25.48
CA ILE A 55 15.68 0.11 -24.13
C ILE A 55 14.61 1.16 -23.83
N GLU A 56 14.34 2.07 -24.77
CA GLU A 56 13.28 3.08 -24.67
C GLU A 56 11.92 2.45 -24.37
N ARG A 57 11.56 1.37 -25.08
CA ARG A 57 10.30 0.65 -24.84
C ARG A 57 10.21 0.09 -23.42
N ILE A 58 11.25 -0.57 -22.93
CA ILE A 58 11.27 -1.21 -21.61
C ILE A 58 11.24 -0.16 -20.49
N VAL A 59 11.92 0.98 -20.69
CA VAL A 59 11.83 2.13 -19.78
C VAL A 59 10.43 2.73 -19.78
N ALA A 60 9.78 2.84 -20.94
CA ALA A 60 8.40 3.32 -21.04
C ALA A 60 7.41 2.38 -20.32
N GLU A 61 7.57 1.06 -20.49
CA GLU A 61 6.79 0.04 -19.77
C GLU A 61 6.96 0.14 -18.25
N TYR A 62 8.20 0.26 -17.77
CA TYR A 62 8.50 0.46 -16.34
C TYR A 62 7.89 1.75 -15.78
N ASN A 63 7.96 2.84 -16.54
CA ASN A 63 7.39 4.12 -16.15
C ASN A 63 5.85 4.08 -16.09
N PHE A 64 5.22 3.43 -17.06
CA PHE A 64 3.77 3.20 -17.05
C PHE A 64 3.35 2.35 -15.85
N PHE A 65 4.07 1.24 -15.59
CA PHE A 65 3.87 0.39 -14.44
C PHE A 65 4.00 1.19 -13.13
N SER A 66 5.08 1.96 -12.97
CA SER A 66 5.31 2.81 -11.80
C SER A 66 4.16 3.80 -11.55
N LYS A 67 3.61 4.42 -12.61
CA LYS A 67 2.46 5.33 -12.49
C LYS A 67 1.19 4.59 -12.04
N LYS A 68 0.93 3.42 -12.63
CA LYS A 68 -0.19 2.55 -12.23
C LYS A 68 -0.06 2.14 -10.77
N MET A 69 1.15 1.78 -10.34
CA MET A 69 1.43 1.39 -8.97
C MET A 69 1.16 2.50 -7.96
N LYS A 70 1.71 3.69 -8.21
CA LYS A 70 1.43 4.88 -7.38
C LYS A 70 -0.06 5.17 -7.26
N LYS A 71 -0.85 4.96 -8.33
CA LYS A 71 -2.31 5.12 -8.28
C LYS A 71 -2.97 4.07 -7.39
N ASN A 72 -2.54 2.81 -7.47
CA ASN A 72 -3.06 1.73 -6.65
C ASN A 72 -2.70 1.91 -5.17
N ALA A 73 -1.45 2.28 -4.86
CA ALA A 73 -1.01 2.57 -3.50
C ALA A 73 -1.83 3.69 -2.86
N LYS A 74 -2.11 4.78 -3.59
CA LYS A 74 -3.00 5.86 -3.12
C LYS A 74 -4.41 5.38 -2.78
N LYS A 75 -4.96 4.45 -3.57
CA LYS A 75 -6.28 3.85 -3.28
C LYS A 75 -6.24 3.02 -2.00
N LEU A 76 -5.23 2.14 -1.86
CA LEU A 76 -5.05 1.31 -0.67
C LEU A 76 -4.86 2.14 0.60
N ILE A 77 -4.01 3.18 0.55
CA ILE A 77 -3.83 4.10 1.69
C ILE A 77 -5.16 4.77 2.05
N THR A 78 -5.94 5.20 1.07
CA THR A 78 -7.27 5.79 1.32
C THR A 78 -8.21 4.78 1.99
N SER A 79 -8.24 3.53 1.51
CA SER A 79 -9.04 2.47 2.12
C SER A 79 -8.61 2.14 3.55
N LEU A 80 -7.30 2.11 3.83
CA LEU A 80 -6.77 1.91 5.19
C LEU A 80 -7.19 3.05 6.13
N LYS A 81 -7.15 4.30 5.67
CA LYS A 81 -7.62 5.45 6.46
C LYS A 81 -9.13 5.40 6.75
N GLN A 82 -9.93 4.95 5.79
CA GLN A 82 -11.37 4.74 5.99
C GLN A 82 -11.69 3.60 6.97
N MET A 83 -10.78 2.63 7.10
CA MET A 83 -10.91 1.56 8.08
C MET A 83 -10.58 2.04 9.49
N GLU A 84 -9.51 2.83 9.64
CA GLU A 84 -9.09 3.43 10.92
C GLU A 84 -10.21 4.24 11.58
N THR A 85 -10.97 5.03 10.81
CA THR A 85 -12.09 5.84 11.35
C THR A 85 -13.25 5.01 11.89
N LYS A 86 -13.42 3.77 11.43
CA LYS A 86 -14.50 2.86 11.87
C LYS A 86 -14.09 2.00 13.06
N PHE A 87 -12.80 1.69 13.18
CA PHE A 87 -12.29 0.67 14.09
C PHE A 87 -12.11 1.14 15.54
N GLY A 88 -12.11 2.45 15.80
CA GLY A 88 -11.84 3.05 17.12
C GLY A 88 -13.06 3.50 17.94
N VAL A 89 -14.29 3.31 17.45
CA VAL A 89 -15.47 4.02 17.99
C VAL A 89 -16.36 3.16 18.89
N SER A 90 -16.33 1.82 18.76
CA SER A 90 -17.24 0.95 19.53
C SER A 90 -16.75 0.74 20.97
N PRO A 91 -17.52 1.18 21.99
CA PRO A 91 -17.20 0.91 23.40
C PRO A 91 -17.43 -0.56 23.72
N LEU A 92 -16.47 -1.19 24.39
CA LEU A 92 -16.64 -2.54 24.91
C LEU A 92 -17.37 -2.47 26.26
N LEU A 93 -18.70 -2.56 26.24
CA LEU A 93 -19.52 -2.55 27.45
C LEU A 93 -19.88 -3.98 27.89
N ASN A 94 -19.49 -4.32 29.13
CA ASN A 94 -20.03 -5.45 29.91
C ASN A 94 -19.73 -6.88 29.39
N GLN A 95 -18.55 -7.12 28.81
CA GLN A 95 -18.10 -8.47 28.45
C GLN A 95 -17.07 -9.02 29.44
N ASP A 96 -16.90 -10.35 29.47
CA ASP A 96 -15.88 -11.06 30.25
C ASP A 96 -14.53 -10.32 30.14
N GLN A 97 -13.89 -10.06 31.29
CA GLN A 97 -12.65 -9.27 31.37
C GLN A 97 -11.53 -9.86 30.49
N GLN A 98 -11.47 -11.18 30.33
CA GLN A 98 -10.50 -11.84 29.44
C GLN A 98 -10.83 -11.59 27.95
N LEU A 99 -12.11 -11.71 27.59
CA LEU A 99 -12.56 -11.43 26.22
C LEU A 99 -12.36 -9.95 25.85
N ALA A 100 -12.61 -9.06 26.80
CA ALA A 100 -12.36 -7.63 26.70
C ALA A 100 -10.89 -7.34 26.38
N SER A 101 -9.98 -7.92 27.16
CA SER A 101 -8.53 -7.77 26.94
C SER A 101 -8.10 -8.32 25.58
N LEU A 102 -8.62 -9.48 25.17
CA LEU A 102 -8.31 -10.07 23.86
C LEU A 102 -8.75 -9.16 22.70
N VAL A 103 -9.96 -8.60 22.78
CA VAL A 103 -10.47 -7.68 21.75
C VAL A 103 -9.59 -6.44 21.64
N ILE A 104 -9.17 -5.86 22.77
CA ILE A 104 -8.28 -4.69 22.77
C ILE A 104 -6.97 -5.02 22.05
N VAL A 105 -6.31 -6.11 22.44
CA VAL A 105 -5.04 -6.54 21.83
C VAL A 105 -5.21 -6.79 20.32
N LEU A 106 -6.29 -7.47 19.91
CA LEU A 106 -6.53 -7.72 18.48
C LEU A 106 -6.79 -6.42 17.70
N ARG A 107 -7.45 -5.43 18.32
CA ARG A 107 -7.63 -4.10 17.71
C ARG A 107 -6.30 -3.37 17.54
N GLU A 108 -5.41 -3.44 18.52
CA GLU A 108 -4.06 -2.87 18.43
C GLU A 108 -3.24 -3.56 17.34
N VAL A 109 -3.30 -4.90 17.24
CA VAL A 109 -2.61 -5.65 16.18
C VAL A 109 -3.09 -5.23 14.80
N ILE A 110 -4.40 -5.07 14.60
CA ILE A 110 -4.97 -4.59 13.33
C ILE A 110 -4.49 -3.17 13.03
N ALA A 111 -4.50 -2.28 14.03
CA ALA A 111 -3.98 -0.92 13.89
C ALA A 111 -2.50 -0.88 13.52
N MET A 112 -1.65 -1.68 14.18
CA MET A 112 -0.24 -1.81 13.84
C MET A 112 -0.03 -2.28 12.41
N ASN A 113 -0.78 -3.30 11.97
CA ASN A 113 -0.73 -3.77 10.59
C ASN A 113 -1.14 -2.68 9.60
N MET A 114 -2.21 -1.92 9.87
CA MET A 114 -2.59 -0.77 9.05
C MET A 114 -1.44 0.22 8.91
N SER A 115 -0.80 0.62 10.01
CA SER A 115 0.32 1.55 9.99
C SER A 115 1.51 1.01 9.21
N ILE A 116 1.83 -0.29 9.34
CA ILE A 116 2.89 -0.94 8.57
C ILE A 116 2.58 -0.86 7.07
N PHE A 117 1.36 -1.23 6.65
CA PHE A 117 0.98 -1.16 5.23
C PHE A 117 0.97 0.28 4.72
N GLN A 118 0.48 1.25 5.49
CA GLN A 118 0.54 2.66 5.12
C GLN A 118 1.97 3.12 4.91
N SER A 119 2.91 2.75 5.79
CA SER A 119 4.33 3.06 5.65
C SER A 119 4.93 2.42 4.40
N LEU A 120 4.71 1.12 4.18
CA LEU A 120 5.20 0.40 3.00
C LEU A 120 4.70 1.01 1.69
N LEU A 121 3.40 1.33 1.63
CA LEU A 121 2.77 1.97 0.47
C LEU A 121 3.17 3.44 0.30
N SER A 122 3.70 4.09 1.35
CA SER A 122 4.17 5.48 1.31
C SER A 122 5.61 5.62 0.82
N VAL A 123 6.43 4.56 0.85
CA VAL A 123 7.83 4.56 0.36
C VAL A 123 7.93 4.99 -1.12
N GLU A 124 6.84 4.88 -1.89
CA GLU A 124 6.75 5.38 -3.27
C GLU A 124 6.81 6.90 -3.43
N LYS A 125 6.73 7.68 -2.34
CA LYS A 125 6.97 9.13 -2.37
C LYS A 125 8.43 9.52 -2.61
N LEU A 126 9.40 8.63 -2.41
CA LEU A 126 10.84 8.96 -2.52
C LEU A 126 11.35 9.16 -3.96
N ARG A 127 10.50 9.02 -4.98
CA ARG A 127 10.85 9.28 -6.39
C ARG A 127 10.02 10.42 -6.97
N GLU A 128 10.15 11.61 -6.38
CA GLU A 128 9.61 12.85 -6.94
C GLU A 128 10.67 13.97 -7.10
N THR A 129 11.95 13.69 -6.81
CA THR A 129 13.06 14.65 -6.97
C THR A 129 14.09 14.18 -7.99
N SER A 130 13.71 14.02 -9.26
CA SER A 130 14.68 14.00 -10.38
C SER A 130 13.98 14.16 -11.73
N ASN A 131 13.39 15.34 -11.96
CA ASN A 131 13.23 15.86 -13.31
C ASN A 131 14.13 17.10 -13.43
N THR A 132 15.45 16.89 -13.45
CA THR A 132 16.38 17.93 -13.90
C THR A 132 16.17 18.13 -15.39
N LYS A 133 15.81 19.37 -15.74
CA LYS A 133 15.82 19.93 -17.09
C LYS A 133 17.15 19.57 -17.77
N ILE A 134 17.11 18.75 -18.81
CA ILE A 134 18.24 18.59 -19.74
C ILE A 134 17.69 18.59 -21.17
N VAL A 135 17.09 19.69 -21.60
CA VAL A 135 17.05 20.12 -23.00
C VAL A 135 16.83 21.63 -22.99
N GLY A 136 17.74 22.38 -23.59
CA GLY A 136 17.51 23.77 -23.97
C GLY A 136 18.44 24.79 -23.33
N ASP A 137 19.76 24.61 -23.46
CA ASP A 137 20.62 25.80 -23.59
C ASP A 137 21.70 25.53 -24.64
N ARG A 138 21.33 25.83 -25.89
CA ARG A 138 22.25 25.90 -27.02
C ARG A 138 21.71 26.92 -28.01
N SER A 139 21.68 28.19 -27.62
CA SER A 139 21.49 29.34 -28.52
C SER A 139 21.84 30.66 -27.80
N ASN A 140 23.13 30.98 -27.68
CA ASN A 140 23.65 32.32 -27.99
C ASN A 140 25.18 32.35 -27.84
N SER A 141 25.87 32.28 -28.97
CA SER A 141 27.25 32.73 -29.14
C SER A 141 27.46 33.00 -30.63
N LEU A 142 27.05 34.20 -31.04
CA LEU A 142 27.65 35.13 -32.02
C LEU A 142 26.57 36.07 -32.53
#